data_AF-A0A9Q3FT76-F1
#
_entry.id   AF-A0A9Q3FT76-F1
#
_cell.length_a   1.000
_cell.length_b   1.000
_cell.length_c   1.000
_cell.angle_alpha   90.00
_cell.angle_beta   90.00
_cell.angle_gamma   90.00
#
_symmetry.space_group_name_H-M   'P 1'
#
loop_
_entity.id
_entity.type
_entity.pdbx_description
1 polymer ?
#
loop_
_entity_poly.entity_id
_entity_poly.type
_entity_poly.pdbx_seq_one_letter_code
_entity_poly.pdbx_strand_id
1 'polypeptide(L)'
;MNDAFDYAKQKWDKSDQVPDFKGGDLVLLSTLSFNNIKGPKKLKDSYLGPFVINALHGTNEVQVELSSELENKHPNFLLSLIKPYQPSEKQLFPLRNSNS
;
A
#
# COMPACT_ATOMS: atom_id res chain seq x y z
N MET A 1 26.78 -19.87 -14.49
CA MET A 1 26.35 -18.51 -14.90
C MET A 1 24.83 -18.51 -15.02
N ASN A 2 24.13 -18.60 -13.88
CA ASN A 2 22.66 -18.51 -13.72
C ASN A 2 22.30 -18.22 -12.25
N ASP A 3 23.25 -18.41 -11.32
CA ASP A 3 23.05 -18.38 -9.87
C ASP A 3 22.58 -17.02 -9.31
N ALA A 4 22.95 -15.91 -9.96
CA ALA A 4 22.54 -14.58 -9.52
C ALA A 4 21.05 -14.30 -9.78
N PHE A 5 20.51 -14.82 -10.89
CA PHE A 5 19.08 -14.70 -11.20
C PHE A 5 18.24 -15.61 -10.28
N ASP A 6 18.71 -16.83 -10.04
CA ASP A 6 18.02 -17.77 -9.16
C ASP A 6 18.05 -17.34 -7.68
N TYR A 7 19.16 -16.75 -7.21
CA TYR A 7 19.26 -16.19 -5.87
C TYR A 7 18.35 -14.97 -5.68
N ALA A 8 18.30 -14.07 -6.67
CA ALA A 8 17.39 -12.93 -6.64
C ALA A 8 15.93 -13.39 -6.62
N LYS A 9 15.57 -14.36 -7.46
CA LYS A 9 14.20 -14.91 -7.54
C LYS A 9 13.74 -15.55 -6.24
N GLN A 10 14.55 -16.42 -5.62
CA GLN A 10 14.19 -17.06 -4.34
C GLN A 10 14.06 -16.05 -3.20
N LYS A 11 14.84 -14.98 -3.21
CA LYS A 11 14.75 -13.92 -2.19
C LYS A 11 13.48 -13.09 -2.34
N TRP A 12 13.02 -12.87 -3.58
CA TRP A 12 11.77 -12.17 -3.87
C TRP A 12 10.57 -13.05 -3.51
N ASP A 13 10.55 -14.32 -3.93
CA ASP A 13 9.49 -15.28 -3.57
C ASP A 13 9.33 -15.47 -2.05
N LYS A 14 10.42 -15.40 -1.28
CA LYS A 14 10.36 -15.47 0.20
C LYS A 14 9.88 -14.19 0.88
N SER A 15 10.05 -13.04 0.23
CA SER A 15 9.68 -11.74 0.80
C SER A 15 8.31 -11.24 0.31
N ASP A 16 7.79 -11.80 -0.79
CA ASP A 16 6.45 -11.56 -1.33
C ASP A 16 5.40 -12.46 -0.65
N GLN A 17 5.49 -12.62 0.68
CA GLN A 17 4.33 -13.06 1.44
C GLN A 17 3.34 -11.90 1.45
N VAL A 18 2.48 -11.87 0.42
CA VAL A 18 1.35 -10.96 0.35
C VAL A 18 0.51 -11.20 1.61
N PRO A 19 0.28 -10.18 2.44
CA PRO A 19 -0.57 -10.33 3.62
C PRO A 19 -1.96 -10.81 3.21
N ASP A 20 -2.57 -11.68 4.02
CA ASP A 20 -3.97 -12.02 3.86
C ASP A 20 -4.83 -10.82 4.26
N PHE A 21 -5.31 -10.08 3.26
CA PHE A 21 -6.20 -8.93 3.44
C PHE A 21 -7.64 -9.38 3.58
N LYS A 22 -8.45 -8.64 4.34
CA LYS A 22 -9.91 -8.82 4.45
C LYS A 22 -10.65 -7.50 4.33
N GLY A 23 -11.94 -7.59 4.02
CA GLY A 23 -12.84 -6.43 4.08
C GLY A 23 -12.83 -5.80 5.48
N GLY A 24 -12.69 -4.48 5.54
CA GLY A 24 -12.56 -3.70 6.77
C GLY A 24 -11.12 -3.39 7.18
N ASP A 25 -10.10 -4.01 6.58
CA ASP A 25 -8.70 -3.70 6.88
C ASP A 25 -8.31 -2.31 6.36
N LEU A 26 -7.43 -1.64 7.10
CA LEU A 26 -6.82 -0.39 6.66
C LEU A 26 -5.56 -0.67 5.86
N VAL A 27 -5.47 -0.05 4.69
CA VAL A 27 -4.34 -0.20 3.77
C VAL A 27 -3.84 1.14 3.26
N LEU A 28 -2.58 1.16 2.87
CA LEU A 28 -1.92 2.25 2.17
C LEU A 28 -1.79 1.88 0.69
N LEU A 29 -2.15 2.80 -0.20
CA LEU A 29 -2.09 2.62 -1.64
C LEU A 29 -0.82 3.26 -2.22
N SER A 30 -0.10 2.54 -3.08
CA SER A 30 1.10 3.08 -3.72
C SER A 30 0.77 4.21 -4.68
N THR A 31 1.52 5.33 -4.58
CA THR A 31 1.41 6.45 -5.53
C THR A 31 1.84 6.11 -6.94
N LEU A 32 2.44 4.93 -7.17
CA LEU A 32 2.78 4.42 -8.51
C LEU A 32 1.53 4.19 -9.37
N SER A 33 0.38 3.89 -8.76
CA SER A 33 -0.89 3.71 -9.47
C SER A 33 -1.54 5.03 -9.88
N PHE A 34 -1.06 6.17 -9.35
CA PHE A 34 -1.71 7.46 -9.52
C PHE A 34 -0.96 8.35 -10.51
N ASN A 35 -1.43 8.37 -11.75
CA ASN A 35 -0.85 9.19 -12.82
C ASN A 35 -1.08 10.73 -12.67
N ASN A 36 -1.94 11.17 -11.74
CA ASN A 36 -2.37 12.57 -11.61
C ASN A 36 -1.93 13.28 -10.32
N ILE A 37 -1.06 12.68 -9.51
CA ILE A 37 -0.54 13.38 -8.32
C ILE A 37 0.45 14.45 -8.77
N LYS A 38 0.02 15.71 -8.73
CA LYS A 38 0.85 16.87 -9.08
C LYS A 38 1.95 17.04 -8.03
N GLY A 39 3.21 17.09 -8.46
CA GLY A 39 4.34 17.44 -7.59
C GLY A 39 5.68 16.85 -8.01
N PRO A 40 6.80 17.35 -7.45
CA PRO A 40 8.13 16.82 -7.73
C PRO A 40 8.28 15.38 -7.22
N LYS A 41 8.70 14.45 -8.11
CA LYS A 41 8.83 13.01 -7.87
C LYS A 41 9.67 12.62 -6.64
N LYS A 42 10.52 13.53 -6.12
CA LYS A 42 11.39 13.33 -4.95
C LYS A 42 10.76 13.71 -3.60
N LEU A 43 9.69 14.49 -3.60
CA LEU A 43 9.00 14.95 -2.37
C LEU A 43 7.61 14.33 -2.21
N LYS A 44 7.22 13.42 -3.12
CA LYS A 44 5.93 12.74 -3.04
C LYS A 44 6.01 11.60 -2.03
N ASP A 45 4.96 11.45 -1.24
CA ASP A 45 4.78 10.26 -0.44
C ASP A 45 4.69 9.04 -1.36
N SER A 46 5.37 7.96 -0.98
CA SER A 46 5.35 6.72 -1.77
C SER A 46 4.01 5.99 -1.66
N TYR A 47 3.22 6.34 -0.65
CA TYR A 47 1.91 5.75 -0.36
C TYR A 47 0.90 6.80 0.11
N LEU A 48 -0.38 6.55 -0.18
CA LEU A 48 -1.53 7.35 0.25
C LEU A 48 -2.43 6.52 1.18
N GLY A 49 -3.16 7.18 2.06
CA GLY A 49 -4.14 6.55 2.93
C GLY A 49 -3.97 6.95 4.40
N PRO A 50 -4.58 6.21 5.33
CA PRO A 50 -5.18 4.88 5.16
C PRO A 50 -6.53 4.86 4.44
N PHE A 51 -6.80 3.78 3.70
CA PHE A 51 -8.09 3.48 3.07
C PHE A 51 -8.63 2.15 3.58
N VAL A 52 -9.95 1.99 3.59
CA VAL A 52 -10.61 0.76 4.03
C VAL A 52 -10.78 -0.17 2.83
N ILE A 53 -10.43 -1.45 2.97
CA ILE A 53 -10.78 -2.47 1.98
C ILE A 53 -12.27 -2.72 2.05
N ASN A 54 -12.98 -2.49 0.94
CA ASN A 54 -14.40 -2.79 0.82
C ASN A 54 -14.63 -4.27 0.48
N ALA A 55 -13.88 -4.78 -0.51
CA ALA A 55 -14.01 -6.16 -0.98
C ALA A 55 -12.70 -6.67 -1.58
N LEU A 56 -12.51 -7.99 -1.56
CA LEU A 56 -11.44 -8.65 -2.30
C LEU A 56 -12.01 -9.09 -3.66
N HIS A 57 -11.37 -8.71 -4.76
CA HIS A 57 -11.75 -9.12 -6.10
C HIS A 57 -10.75 -10.16 -6.62
N GLY A 58 -11.21 -11.41 -6.76
CA GLY A 58 -10.36 -12.50 -7.20
C GLY A 58 -9.21 -12.78 -6.24
N THR A 59 -8.07 -13.19 -6.78
CA THR A 59 -6.90 -13.62 -5.98
C THR A 59 -5.94 -12.47 -5.70
N ASN A 60 -5.88 -11.44 -6.56
CA ASN A 60 -4.79 -10.46 -6.58
C ASN A 60 -5.25 -9.00 -6.56
N GLU A 61 -6.54 -8.73 -6.50
CA GLU A 61 -7.08 -7.36 -6.51
C GLU A 61 -7.97 -7.12 -5.30
N VAL A 62 -7.96 -5.87 -4.83
CA VAL A 62 -8.84 -5.42 -3.75
C VAL A 62 -9.53 -4.15 -4.18
N GLN A 63 -10.78 -4.03 -3.80
CA GLN A 63 -11.52 -2.80 -3.87
C GLN A 63 -11.37 -2.06 -2.56
N VAL A 64 -10.99 -0.79 -2.63
CA VAL A 64 -10.87 0.09 -1.47
C VAL A 64 -11.83 1.27 -1.58
N GLU A 65 -12.23 1.78 -0.44
CA GLU A 65 -13.01 3.01 -0.34
C GLU A 65 -12.05 4.20 -0.47
N LEU A 66 -12.12 4.90 -1.60
CA LEU A 66 -11.33 6.11 -1.85
C LEU A 66 -12.06 7.33 -1.29
N SER A 67 -11.30 8.27 -0.73
CA SER A 67 -11.83 9.59 -0.35
C SER A 67 -12.25 10.38 -1.59
N SER A 68 -13.14 11.35 -1.42
CA SER A 68 -13.70 12.18 -2.49
C SER A 68 -12.65 12.85 -3.39
N GLU A 69 -11.46 13.16 -2.89
CA GLU A 69 -10.36 13.70 -3.71
C GLU A 69 -9.83 12.71 -4.78
N LEU A 70 -10.06 11.41 -4.56
CA LEU A 70 -9.63 10.30 -5.42
C LEU A 70 -10.81 9.53 -6.02
N GLU A 71 -12.04 10.00 -5.86
CA GLU A 71 -13.27 9.34 -6.35
C GLU A 71 -13.28 9.10 -7.87
N ASN A 72 -12.54 9.93 -8.61
CA ASN A 72 -12.36 9.78 -10.06
C ASN A 72 -11.32 8.70 -10.45
N LYS A 73 -10.75 7.98 -9.48
CA LYS A 73 -9.83 6.86 -9.71
C LYS A 73 -10.55 5.53 -9.54
N HIS A 74 -10.09 4.53 -10.29
CA HIS A 74 -10.60 3.17 -10.11
C HIS A 74 -10.31 2.70 -8.69
N PRO A 75 -11.32 2.20 -7.96
CA PRO A 75 -11.16 1.75 -6.58
C PRO A 75 -10.49 0.38 -6.46
N ASN A 76 -10.16 -0.27 -7.58
CA ASN A 76 -9.57 -1.61 -7.60
C ASN A 76 -8.05 -1.50 -7.76
N PHE A 77 -7.31 -2.12 -6.84
CA PHE A 77 -5.86 -2.10 -6.78
C PHE A 77 -5.29 -3.50 -6.63
N LEU A 78 -4.14 -3.75 -7.27
CA LEU A 78 -3.40 -5.00 -7.10
C LEU A 78 -2.80 -5.09 -5.70
N LEU A 79 -2.77 -6.30 -5.14
CA LEU A 79 -2.15 -6.58 -3.83
C LEU A 79 -0.68 -6.15 -3.74
N SER A 80 0.05 -6.16 -4.86
CA SER A 80 1.44 -5.69 -4.94
C SER A 80 1.59 -4.18 -4.79
N LEU A 81 0.51 -3.42 -4.99
CA LEU A 81 0.49 -1.96 -4.90
C LEU A 81 -0.12 -1.45 -3.60
N ILE A 82 -0.53 -2.35 -2.69
CA ILE A 82 -1.07 -1.99 -1.39
C ILE A 82 -0.14 -2.46 -0.27
N LYS A 83 -0.22 -1.81 0.89
CA LYS A 83 0.46 -2.23 2.12
C LYS A 83 -0.50 -2.19 3.29
N PRO A 84 -0.39 -3.11 4.26
CA PRO A 84 -1.18 -3.02 5.49
C PRO A 84 -0.81 -1.72 6.23
N TYR A 85 -1.83 -0.99 6.67
CA TYR A 85 -1.62 0.19 7.50
C TYR A 85 -1.42 -0.23 8.95
N GLN A 86 -0.28 0.12 9.52
CA GLN A 86 -0.03 -0.02 10.95
C GLN A 86 -0.31 1.32 11.63
N PRO A 87 -1.36 1.43 12.46
CA PRO A 87 -1.61 2.66 13.19
C PRO A 87 -0.42 2.96 14.11
N SER A 88 -0.04 4.24 14.20
CA SER A 88 1.00 4.64 15.12
C SER A 88 0.52 4.38 16.55
N GLU A 89 1.12 3.38 17.21
CA GLU A 89 0.84 3.06 18.60
C GLU A 89 1.36 4.18 19.51
N LYS A 90 0.51 5.19 19.76
CA LYS A 90 0.83 6.33 20.63
C LYS A 90 1.23 5.90 22.05
N GLN A 91 0.79 4.72 22.48
CA GLN A 91 1.13 4.15 23.79
C GLN A 91 2.57 3.62 23.85
N LEU A 92 3.10 3.06 22.76
CA LEU A 92 4.49 2.57 22.70
C LEU A 92 5.50 3.70 22.47
N PHE A 93 5.08 4.79 21.83
CA PHE A 93 5.95 5.93 21.51
C PHE A 93 5.34 7.25 21.98
N PRO A 94 5.24 7.49 23.30
CA PRO A 94 4.61 8.69 23.87
C PRO A 94 5.35 10.00 23.54
N LEU A 95 6.61 9.93 23.14
CA LEU A 95 7.45 11.07 22.75
C LEU A 95 7.27 11.50 21.28
N ARG A 96 6.48 10.76 20.49
CA ARG A 96 6.21 11.08 19.08
C ARG A 96 5.08 12.12 18.98
N ASN A 97 5.19 13.22 19.71
CA ASN A 97 4.28 14.36 19.59
C ASN A 97 4.88 15.41 18.63
N SER A 98 4.09 15.71 17.59
CA SER A 98 3.84 17.01 16.97
C SER A 98 5.03 17.95 16.73
N ASN A 99 5.47 18.03 15.47
CA ASN A 99 5.66 19.33 14.85
C ASN A 99 4.65 19.42 13.69
N SER A 100 3.61 20.22 13.92
CA SER A 100 2.70 20.74 12.88
C SER A 100 3.45 21.62 11.89
#